data_AF-A0A832PCM7-F1
#
_entry.id   AF-A0A832PCM7-F1
#
_cell.length_a   1.000
_cell.length_b   1.000
_cell.length_c   1.000
_cell.angle_alpha   90.00
_cell.angle_beta   90.00
_cell.angle_gamma   90.00
#
_symmetry.space_group_name_H-M   'P 1'
#
loop_
_entity.id
_entity.type
_entity.pdbx_description
1 polymer ?
#
loop_
_entity_poly.entity_id
_entity_poly.type
_entity_poly.pdbx_seq_one_letter_code
_entity_poly.pdbx_strand_id
1 'polypeptide(L)'
;MYETLTYVGGVHRHEEMEELIEDLGGFVLQENMLQMDLILTLAVPIEDVEKVKEKAKELLGEVKIAPMAGTEIAVVSPTLARHHLPHAACDIAEYLRRYGAKDNMIGLARGAGKGISRISEEEKQLINEHDLAIFALGSFKHCIKEKVHLFEGINVPVVVTGAPKIKVEELPGATAYISGFGRIPRRLKRGENIRALKKLVKVVEEILDNRRREMAEDPPLVPPIVVKSEIEHQVHAIRNVYSPTPVTSQLDGVRVKLNYERYHKDIENVKVYEYKLKDIAEIKPSVMYDYILVKLLPETSLI
;
A
#
# COMPACT_ATOMS: atom_id res chain seq x y z
N MET A 1 10.84 18.37 -2.54
CA MET A 1 10.72 16.89 -2.56
C MET A 1 10.55 16.43 -1.12
N TYR A 2 9.64 15.49 -0.87
CA TYR A 2 9.33 15.01 0.48
C TYR A 2 10.06 13.70 0.77
N GLU A 3 10.54 13.53 2.00
CA GLU A 3 11.03 12.27 2.54
C GLU A 3 9.95 11.65 3.42
N THR A 4 9.74 10.34 3.27
CA THR A 4 8.72 9.63 4.02
C THR A 4 9.31 8.90 5.21
N LEU A 5 8.74 9.14 6.39
CA LEU A 5 9.26 8.68 7.67
C LEU A 5 8.18 7.92 8.45
N THR A 6 8.60 6.97 9.28
CA THR A 6 7.78 6.38 10.34
C THR A 6 8.33 6.84 11.68
N TYR A 7 7.51 7.53 12.46
CA TYR A 7 7.75 7.84 13.86
C TYR A 7 7.04 6.81 14.74
N VAL A 8 7.75 6.28 15.73
CA VAL A 8 7.21 5.42 16.79
C VAL A 8 7.52 6.07 18.13
N GLY A 9 6.50 6.43 18.88
CA GLY A 9 6.65 7.08 20.18
C GLY A 9 5.48 6.80 21.11
N GLY A 10 5.47 7.45 22.27
CA GLY A 10 4.32 7.39 23.17
C GLY A 10 3.18 8.28 22.69
N VAL A 11 1.95 7.97 23.11
CA VAL A 11 0.77 8.83 22.89
C VAL A 11 0.89 10.19 23.62
N HIS A 12 1.73 10.28 24.65
CA HIS A 12 1.93 11.52 25.40
C HIS A 12 2.70 12.56 24.58
N ARG A 13 2.17 13.79 24.46
CA ARG A 13 2.74 14.92 23.68
C ARG A 13 2.91 14.64 22.18
N HIS A 14 2.11 13.73 21.60
CA HIS A 14 2.16 13.46 20.17
C HIS A 14 1.66 14.63 19.30
N GLU A 15 0.72 15.41 19.81
CA GLU A 15 0.23 16.64 19.15
C GLU A 15 1.39 17.57 18.77
N GLU A 16 2.45 17.63 19.58
CA GLU A 16 3.64 18.44 19.26
C GLU A 16 4.45 17.93 18.07
N MET A 17 4.37 16.64 17.76
CA MET A 17 4.95 16.10 16.53
C MET A 17 4.08 16.49 15.33
N GLU A 18 2.75 16.41 15.47
CA GLU A 18 1.82 16.78 14.40
C GLU A 18 1.90 18.27 14.07
N GLU A 19 1.88 19.13 15.09
CA GLU A 19 2.06 20.58 14.95
C GLU A 19 3.39 20.91 14.25
N LEU A 20 4.49 20.25 14.65
CA LEU A 20 5.78 20.44 14.00
C LEU A 20 5.73 20.02 12.53
N ILE A 21 5.05 18.91 12.19
CA ILE A 21 4.94 18.47 10.80
C ILE A 21 4.17 19.49 9.98
N GLU A 22 3.07 20.03 10.51
CA GLU A 22 2.27 21.07 9.85
C GLU A 22 3.08 22.36 9.65
N ASP A 23 3.83 22.80 10.67
CA ASP A 23 4.69 24.00 10.60
C ASP A 23 5.80 23.87 9.55
N LEU A 24 6.30 22.65 9.34
CA LEU A 24 7.30 22.34 8.32
C LEU A 24 6.68 22.15 6.92
N GLY A 25 5.36 22.28 6.78
CA GLY A 25 4.65 22.03 5.52
C GLY A 25 4.67 20.55 5.09
N GLY A 26 4.82 19.65 6.06
CA GLY A 26 4.71 18.21 5.90
C GLY A 26 3.27 17.71 6.05
N PHE A 27 3.09 16.40 5.97
CA PHE A 27 1.78 15.75 6.00
C PHE A 27 1.81 14.47 6.82
N VAL A 28 0.72 14.22 7.55
CA VAL A 28 0.46 12.92 8.20
C VAL A 28 -0.22 11.99 7.20
N LEU A 29 0.51 10.96 6.76
CA LEU A 29 0.00 9.95 5.83
C LEU A 29 -0.88 8.93 6.53
N GLN A 30 -0.48 8.48 7.71
CA GLN A 30 -1.22 7.50 8.48
C GLN A 30 -0.91 7.64 9.96
N GLU A 31 -1.95 7.56 10.77
CA GLU A 31 -1.87 7.53 12.22
C GLU A 31 -2.41 6.19 12.71
N ASN A 32 -1.67 5.49 13.58
CA ASN A 32 -2.18 4.33 14.30
C ASN A 32 -1.82 4.43 15.78
N MET A 33 -2.84 4.52 16.63
CA MET A 33 -2.70 4.39 18.08
C MET A 33 -2.86 2.92 18.50
N LEU A 34 -1.85 2.38 19.18
CA LEU A 34 -1.83 1.04 19.75
C LEU A 34 -1.54 1.11 21.24
N GLN A 35 -2.60 1.13 22.05
CA GLN A 35 -2.53 1.27 23.51
C GLN A 35 -1.80 2.55 23.94
N MET A 36 -0.52 2.47 24.31
CA MET A 36 0.32 3.60 24.70
C MET A 36 1.31 4.02 23.61
N ASP A 37 1.42 3.24 22.54
CA ASP A 37 2.30 3.51 21.41
C ASP A 37 1.53 4.24 20.30
N LEU A 38 2.16 5.25 19.73
CA LEU A 38 1.72 5.94 18.54
C LEU A 38 2.69 5.63 17.40
N ILE A 39 2.14 5.22 16.26
CA ILE A 39 2.87 5.01 15.02
C ILE A 39 2.35 6.00 13.99
N LEU A 40 3.15 7.01 13.67
CA LEU A 40 2.88 7.99 12.62
C LEU A 40 3.68 7.64 11.37
N THR A 41 3.03 7.67 10.22
CA THR A 41 3.70 7.73 8.91
C THR A 41 3.55 9.14 8.38
N LEU A 42 4.67 9.78 8.07
CA LEU A 42 4.79 11.21 7.81
C LEU A 42 5.51 11.43 6.49
N ALA A 43 5.21 12.54 5.82
CA ALA A 43 5.99 13.05 4.70
C ALA A 43 6.44 14.46 5.02
N VAL A 44 7.75 14.73 4.99
CA VAL A 44 8.33 16.02 5.37
C VAL A 44 9.32 16.50 4.32
N PRO A 45 9.52 17.82 4.13
CA PRO A 45 10.59 18.29 3.25
C PRO A 45 11.95 17.70 3.64
N ILE A 46 12.75 17.30 2.64
CA ILE A 46 14.05 16.64 2.88
C ILE A 46 14.96 17.47 3.79
N GLU A 47 14.91 18.80 3.64
CA GLU A 47 15.73 19.75 4.41
C GLU A 47 15.41 19.74 5.91
N ASP A 48 14.21 19.33 6.28
CA ASP A 48 13.70 19.39 7.65
C ASP A 48 13.67 18.03 8.38
N VAL A 49 14.16 16.96 7.73
CA VAL A 49 14.21 15.61 8.30
C VAL A 49 14.97 15.57 9.63
N GLU A 50 16.04 16.35 9.77
CA GLU A 50 16.82 16.39 11.02
C GLU A 50 16.02 17.02 12.18
N LYS A 51 15.19 18.03 11.91
CA LYS A 51 14.32 18.63 12.95
C LYS A 51 13.32 17.63 13.50
N VAL A 52 12.75 16.80 12.63
CA VAL A 52 11.83 15.71 13.02
C VAL A 52 12.56 14.67 13.88
N LYS A 53 13.79 14.31 13.53
CA LYS A 53 14.62 13.38 14.33
C LYS A 53 14.97 13.96 15.70
N GLU A 54 15.26 15.25 15.79
CA GLU A 54 15.51 15.94 17.06
C GLU A 54 14.27 15.94 17.94
N LYS A 55 13.11 16.31 17.38
CA LYS A 55 11.84 16.28 18.11
C LYS A 55 11.47 14.88 18.57
N ALA A 56 11.69 13.87 17.72
CA ALA A 56 11.44 12.49 18.10
C ALA A 56 12.30 12.05 19.29
N LYS A 57 13.58 12.46 19.34
CA LYS A 57 14.45 12.18 20.49
C LYS A 57 13.96 12.90 21.76
N GLU A 58 13.49 14.15 21.64
CA GLU A 58 12.88 14.89 22.76
C GLU A 58 11.68 14.13 23.33
N LEU A 59 10.84 13.58 22.46
CA LEU A 59 9.64 12.80 22.80
C LEU A 59 9.95 11.32 23.12
N LEU A 60 11.22 10.94 23.28
CA LEU A 60 11.67 9.57 23.54
C LEU A 60 11.16 8.54 22.50
N GLY A 61 10.94 8.98 21.27
CA GLY A 61 10.53 8.15 20.15
C GLY A 61 11.67 7.83 19.18
N GLU A 62 11.35 7.01 18.18
CA GLU A 62 12.26 6.57 17.12
C GLU A 62 11.70 6.98 15.76
N VAL A 63 12.57 7.48 14.87
CA VAL A 63 12.23 7.79 13.48
C VAL A 63 13.02 6.89 12.55
N LYS A 64 12.32 6.31 11.57
CA LYS A 64 12.88 5.47 10.51
C LYS A 64 12.39 5.95 9.15
N ILE A 65 13.15 5.71 8.10
CA ILE A 65 12.70 5.93 6.72
C ILE A 65 11.62 4.90 6.40
N ALA A 66 10.55 5.35 5.75
CA ALA A 66 9.38 4.56 5.39
C ALA A 66 9.26 4.49 3.86
N PRO A 67 10.07 3.67 3.18
CA PRO A 67 10.20 3.71 1.72
C PRO A 67 8.91 3.35 0.98
N MET A 68 7.94 2.71 1.64
CA MET A 68 6.66 2.30 1.04
C MET A 68 5.48 3.16 1.49
N ALA A 69 5.75 4.26 2.21
CA ALA A 69 4.71 5.19 2.60
C ALA A 69 3.98 5.77 1.37
N GLY A 70 2.68 5.94 1.51
CA GLY A 70 1.81 6.42 0.42
C GLY A 70 1.55 5.38 -0.67
N THR A 71 1.79 4.10 -0.41
CA THR A 71 1.46 3.01 -1.35
C THR A 71 0.41 2.07 -0.77
N GLU A 72 -0.44 1.54 -1.66
CA GLU A 72 -1.42 0.50 -1.35
C GLU A 72 -1.03 -0.81 -2.06
N ILE A 73 -0.72 -1.86 -1.28
CA ILE A 73 -0.20 -3.14 -1.77
C ILE A 73 -1.24 -4.25 -1.54
N ALA A 74 -1.56 -5.00 -2.59
CA ALA A 74 -2.38 -6.20 -2.50
C ALA A 74 -1.54 -7.41 -2.07
N VAL A 75 -1.82 -8.00 -0.91
CA VAL A 75 -1.25 -9.29 -0.50
C VAL A 75 -2.24 -10.40 -0.82
N VAL A 76 -2.02 -11.08 -1.94
CA VAL A 76 -2.93 -12.09 -2.50
C VAL A 76 -2.56 -13.47 -1.97
N SER A 77 -3.49 -14.08 -1.24
CA SER A 77 -3.41 -15.47 -0.82
C SER A 77 -4.32 -16.34 -1.69
N PRO A 78 -3.90 -17.56 -2.08
CA PRO A 78 -4.76 -18.54 -2.75
C PRO A 78 -6.06 -18.86 -1.98
N THR A 79 -6.11 -18.59 -0.67
CA THR A 79 -7.31 -18.70 0.16
C THR A 79 -7.07 -18.07 1.54
N LEU A 80 -8.13 -17.52 2.14
CA LEU A 80 -8.14 -17.01 3.53
C LEU A 80 -8.73 -18.01 4.54
N ALA A 81 -9.12 -19.21 4.10
CA ALA A 81 -9.67 -20.21 5.00
C ALA A 81 -8.65 -20.61 6.07
N ARG A 82 -9.07 -20.73 7.33
CA ARG A 82 -8.18 -20.96 8.49
C ARG A 82 -7.26 -22.18 8.34
N HIS A 83 -7.73 -23.24 7.68
CA HIS A 83 -6.95 -24.47 7.43
C HIS A 83 -5.90 -24.31 6.32
N HIS A 84 -5.96 -23.21 5.59
CA HIS A 84 -5.16 -22.97 4.40
C HIS A 84 -4.32 -21.71 4.43
N LEU A 85 -4.72 -20.69 5.20
CA LEU A 85 -4.00 -19.44 5.35
C LEU A 85 -2.67 -19.69 6.07
N PRO A 86 -1.53 -19.67 5.36
CA PRO A 86 -0.26 -19.80 6.04
C PRO A 86 0.03 -18.48 6.78
N HIS A 87 0.60 -18.56 7.97
CA HIS A 87 1.07 -17.37 8.69
C HIS A 87 2.00 -16.50 7.84
N ALA A 88 2.66 -17.08 6.83
CA ALA A 88 3.51 -16.37 5.89
C ALA A 88 2.82 -15.17 5.21
N ALA A 89 1.55 -15.29 4.76
CA ALA A 89 0.87 -14.17 4.11
C ALA A 89 0.62 -13.01 5.08
N CYS A 90 0.18 -13.32 6.31
CA CYS A 90 -0.02 -12.32 7.36
C CYS A 90 1.30 -11.70 7.84
N ASP A 91 2.37 -12.49 7.96
CA ASP A 91 3.70 -11.99 8.33
C ASP A 91 4.29 -11.10 7.23
N ILE A 92 4.06 -11.41 5.95
CA ILE A 92 4.42 -10.53 4.82
C ILE A 92 3.70 -9.20 4.93
N ALA A 93 2.38 -9.24 5.06
CA ALA A 93 1.49 -8.10 5.27
C ALA A 93 1.95 -7.21 6.45
N GLU A 94 2.20 -7.82 7.61
CA GLU A 94 2.71 -7.12 8.79
C GLU A 94 4.10 -6.52 8.54
N TYR A 95 4.99 -7.22 7.83
CA TYR A 95 6.32 -6.72 7.57
C TYR A 95 6.29 -5.50 6.63
N LEU A 96 5.45 -5.51 5.59
CA LEU A 96 5.29 -4.37 4.67
C LEU A 96 4.76 -3.13 5.39
N ARG A 97 3.78 -3.29 6.29
CA ARG A 97 3.27 -2.19 7.12
C ARG A 97 4.34 -1.49 7.95
N ARG A 98 5.33 -2.24 8.45
CA ARG A 98 6.46 -1.66 9.21
C ARG A 98 7.35 -0.75 8.35
N TYR A 99 7.26 -0.84 7.03
CA TYR A 99 7.98 0.02 6.07
C TYR A 99 7.07 1.10 5.46
N GLY A 100 5.88 1.32 6.01
CA GLY A 100 4.96 2.40 5.64
C GLY A 100 3.88 2.03 4.63
N ALA A 101 3.88 0.80 4.09
CA ALA A 101 2.87 0.38 3.12
C ALA A 101 1.49 0.22 3.78
N LYS A 102 0.44 0.63 3.08
CA LYS A 102 -0.91 0.14 3.38
C LYS A 102 -1.12 -1.17 2.64
N ASP A 103 -1.49 -2.24 3.33
CA ASP A 103 -1.73 -3.54 2.73
C ASP A 103 -3.21 -3.94 2.79
N ASN A 104 -3.69 -4.54 1.71
CA ASN A 104 -4.98 -5.22 1.66
C ASN A 104 -4.75 -6.71 1.42
N MET A 105 -5.21 -7.53 2.35
CA MET A 105 -5.19 -8.99 2.16
C MET A 105 -6.35 -9.42 1.27
N ILE A 106 -6.04 -10.01 0.12
CA ILE A 106 -7.02 -10.53 -0.83
C ILE A 106 -6.97 -12.05 -0.81
N GLY A 107 -8.13 -12.67 -0.56
CA GLY A 107 -8.32 -14.10 -0.62
C GLY A 107 -9.03 -14.51 -1.89
N LEU A 108 -8.36 -15.25 -2.77
CA LEU A 108 -9.04 -15.78 -3.94
C LEU A 108 -10.16 -16.75 -3.52
N ALA A 109 -11.33 -16.60 -4.11
CA ALA A 109 -12.50 -17.45 -3.87
C ALA A 109 -12.19 -18.91 -4.24
N ARG A 110 -11.39 -19.11 -5.30
CA ARG A 110 -10.95 -20.43 -5.78
C ARG A 110 -9.46 -20.48 -6.10
N GLY A 111 -8.59 -19.92 -5.27
CA GLY A 111 -7.14 -19.99 -5.51
C GLY A 111 -6.49 -21.30 -5.04
N ALA A 112 -7.16 -22.08 -4.19
CA ALA A 112 -6.64 -23.33 -3.64
C ALA A 112 -6.68 -24.50 -4.63
N GLY A 113 -5.85 -25.53 -4.40
CA GLY A 113 -5.73 -26.68 -5.29
C GLY A 113 -4.86 -26.38 -6.52
N LYS A 114 -4.33 -27.42 -7.14
CA LYS A 114 -3.39 -27.34 -8.27
C LYS A 114 -4.13 -27.21 -9.62
N GLY A 115 -5.08 -28.11 -9.89
CA GLY A 115 -5.83 -28.14 -11.15
C GLY A 115 -7.23 -27.50 -11.13
N ILE A 116 -7.65 -26.94 -10.01
CA ILE A 116 -8.97 -26.30 -9.86
C ILE A 116 -8.86 -24.81 -9.55
N SER A 117 -7.64 -24.28 -9.41
CA SER A 117 -7.46 -22.89 -9.07
C SER A 117 -7.97 -22.01 -10.19
N ARG A 118 -8.68 -20.95 -9.84
CA ARG A 118 -9.20 -19.94 -10.76
C ARG A 118 -9.11 -18.58 -10.09
N ILE A 119 -9.04 -17.56 -10.92
CA ILE A 119 -9.20 -16.16 -10.55
C ILE A 119 -10.31 -15.58 -11.44
N SER A 120 -11.24 -14.83 -10.85
CA SER A 120 -12.27 -14.13 -11.62
C SER A 120 -11.73 -12.83 -12.21
N GLU A 121 -12.42 -12.28 -13.20
CA GLU A 121 -12.06 -10.97 -13.76
C GLU A 121 -12.21 -9.85 -12.73
N GLU A 122 -13.25 -9.93 -11.89
CA GLU A 122 -13.48 -9.01 -10.77
C GLU A 122 -12.34 -9.05 -9.75
N GLU A 123 -11.81 -10.24 -9.41
CA GLU A 123 -10.63 -10.38 -8.54
C GLU A 123 -9.37 -9.77 -9.16
N LYS A 124 -9.19 -9.92 -10.49
CA LYS A 124 -8.08 -9.26 -11.21
C LYS A 124 -8.22 -7.76 -11.20
N GLN A 125 -9.43 -7.23 -11.46
CA GLN A 125 -9.72 -5.81 -11.42
C GLN A 125 -9.43 -5.24 -10.03
N LEU A 126 -9.90 -5.90 -8.96
CA LEU A 126 -9.60 -5.52 -7.58
C LEU A 126 -8.08 -5.44 -7.32
N ILE A 127 -7.31 -6.43 -7.78
CA ILE A 127 -5.84 -6.42 -7.62
C ILE A 127 -5.21 -5.26 -8.41
N ASN A 128 -5.70 -5.00 -9.63
CA ASN A 128 -5.22 -3.92 -10.50
C ASN A 128 -5.48 -2.51 -9.95
N GLU A 129 -6.36 -2.35 -8.97
CA GLU A 129 -6.57 -1.06 -8.31
C GLU A 129 -5.41 -0.65 -7.39
N HIS A 130 -4.50 -1.57 -7.05
CA HIS A 130 -3.39 -1.36 -6.10
C HIS A 130 -2.09 -0.94 -6.82
N ASP A 131 -1.08 -0.47 -6.08
CA ASP A 131 0.22 -0.11 -6.66
C ASP A 131 1.08 -1.33 -7.03
N LEU A 132 0.91 -2.42 -6.28
CA LEU A 132 1.69 -3.66 -6.44
C LEU A 132 0.92 -4.84 -5.86
N ALA A 133 1.09 -6.03 -6.45
CA ALA A 133 0.50 -7.27 -5.97
C ALA A 133 1.56 -8.28 -5.52
N ILE A 134 1.38 -8.89 -4.35
CA ILE A 134 2.24 -9.95 -3.82
C ILE A 134 1.45 -11.24 -3.71
N PHE A 135 1.82 -12.24 -4.50
CA PHE A 135 1.18 -13.56 -4.47
C PHE A 135 1.91 -14.49 -3.50
N ALA A 136 1.25 -14.83 -2.39
CA ALA A 136 1.75 -15.75 -1.38
C ALA A 136 1.41 -17.21 -1.74
N LEU A 137 2.26 -17.85 -2.55
CA LEU A 137 2.02 -19.22 -3.01
C LEU A 137 2.64 -20.28 -2.08
N GLY A 138 2.49 -21.54 -2.46
CA GLY A 138 2.80 -22.69 -1.61
C GLY A 138 4.25 -23.19 -1.68
N SER A 139 4.43 -24.44 -1.22
CA SER A 139 5.77 -25.03 -1.05
C SER A 139 6.31 -25.78 -2.28
N PHE A 140 5.48 -26.03 -3.29
CA PHE A 140 5.83 -26.96 -4.39
C PHE A 140 6.06 -26.22 -5.70
N LYS A 141 7.25 -26.41 -6.30
CA LYS A 141 7.65 -25.75 -7.55
C LYS A 141 6.64 -26.00 -8.68
N HIS A 142 6.22 -27.25 -8.85
CA HIS A 142 5.25 -27.62 -9.87
C HIS A 142 3.90 -26.90 -9.67
N CYS A 143 3.42 -26.79 -8.43
CA CYS A 143 2.16 -26.12 -8.14
C CYS A 143 2.23 -24.61 -8.40
N ILE A 144 3.38 -23.98 -8.13
CA ILE A 144 3.58 -22.55 -8.39
C ILE A 144 3.55 -22.29 -9.91
N LYS A 145 4.26 -23.10 -10.69
CA LYS A 145 4.32 -22.97 -12.15
C LYS A 145 2.96 -23.13 -12.83
N GLU A 146 2.15 -24.07 -12.40
CA GLU A 146 0.81 -24.23 -12.98
C GLU A 146 -0.14 -23.08 -12.63
N LYS A 147 0.16 -22.34 -11.55
CA LYS A 147 -0.65 -21.21 -11.07
C LYS A 147 -0.30 -19.88 -11.72
N VAL A 148 0.52 -19.88 -12.76
CA VAL A 148 0.86 -18.66 -13.50
C VAL A 148 -0.37 -17.91 -14.00
N HIS A 149 -1.40 -18.66 -14.45
CA HIS A 149 -2.69 -18.10 -14.86
C HIS A 149 -3.39 -17.24 -13.79
N LEU A 150 -3.03 -17.36 -12.50
CA LEU A 150 -3.61 -16.55 -11.42
C LEU A 150 -3.13 -15.10 -11.43
N PHE A 151 -1.98 -14.84 -12.03
CA PHE A 151 -1.40 -13.49 -12.12
C PHE A 151 -1.11 -13.06 -13.56
N GLU A 152 -1.46 -13.88 -14.53
CA GLU A 152 -1.46 -13.51 -15.94
C GLU A 152 -2.60 -12.50 -16.23
N GLY A 153 -2.26 -11.38 -16.86
CA GLY A 153 -3.20 -10.29 -17.15
C GLY A 153 -3.44 -9.32 -15.99
N ILE A 154 -2.60 -9.38 -14.94
CA ILE A 154 -2.51 -8.31 -13.95
C ILE A 154 -1.59 -7.22 -14.50
N ASN A 155 -2.06 -5.98 -14.48
CA ASN A 155 -1.39 -4.83 -15.09
C ASN A 155 -0.39 -4.16 -14.14
N VAL A 156 -0.53 -4.40 -12.84
CA VAL A 156 0.35 -3.87 -11.81
C VAL A 156 1.53 -4.84 -11.60
N PRO A 157 2.69 -4.36 -11.12
CA PRO A 157 3.83 -5.24 -10.83
C PRO A 157 3.44 -6.38 -9.88
N VAL A 158 3.87 -7.60 -10.22
CA VAL A 158 3.55 -8.81 -9.47
C VAL A 158 4.80 -9.43 -8.87
N VAL A 159 4.82 -9.54 -7.54
CA VAL A 159 5.86 -10.27 -6.80
C VAL A 159 5.30 -11.61 -6.34
N VAL A 160 5.86 -12.71 -6.82
CA VAL A 160 5.45 -14.05 -6.43
C VAL A 160 6.37 -14.57 -5.32
N THR A 161 5.78 -15.17 -4.28
CA THR A 161 6.55 -15.79 -3.19
C THR A 161 6.24 -17.28 -3.07
N GLY A 162 7.24 -18.07 -2.69
CA GLY A 162 7.11 -19.53 -2.54
C GLY A 162 8.26 -20.16 -1.78
N ALA A 163 8.15 -21.43 -1.37
CA ALA A 163 9.29 -22.11 -0.73
C ALA A 163 10.48 -22.38 -1.66
N PRO A 164 10.29 -22.94 -2.87
CA PRO A 164 11.40 -23.41 -3.70
C PRO A 164 12.15 -22.24 -4.34
N LYS A 165 13.37 -22.49 -4.84
CA LYS A 165 14.05 -21.55 -5.74
C LYS A 165 13.52 -21.76 -7.16
N ILE A 166 12.95 -20.71 -7.74
CA ILE A 166 12.44 -20.66 -9.11
C ILE A 166 13.04 -19.42 -9.75
N LYS A 167 13.42 -19.49 -11.02
CA LYS A 167 13.85 -18.30 -11.74
C LYS A 167 12.62 -17.54 -12.24
N VAL A 168 12.67 -16.20 -12.27
CA VAL A 168 11.51 -15.37 -12.60
C VAL A 168 11.03 -15.63 -14.03
N GLU A 169 11.94 -15.96 -14.94
CA GLU A 169 11.63 -16.29 -16.34
C GLU A 169 10.80 -17.57 -16.49
N GLU A 170 10.76 -18.42 -15.46
CA GLU A 170 9.89 -19.60 -15.41
C GLU A 170 8.43 -19.26 -14.99
N LEU A 171 8.13 -18.00 -14.70
CA LEU A 171 6.85 -17.50 -14.18
C LEU A 171 6.38 -16.26 -14.97
N PRO A 172 5.83 -16.44 -16.19
CA PRO A 172 5.38 -15.31 -16.99
C PRO A 172 4.32 -14.50 -16.25
N GLY A 173 4.36 -13.17 -16.37
CA GLY A 173 3.49 -12.25 -15.62
C GLY A 173 3.99 -11.90 -14.21
N ALA A 174 5.04 -12.56 -13.70
CA ALA A 174 5.70 -12.14 -12.47
C ALA A 174 6.83 -11.15 -12.77
N THR A 175 6.84 -10.01 -12.09
CA THR A 175 7.95 -9.04 -12.09
C THR A 175 9.13 -9.57 -11.27
N ALA A 176 8.85 -10.25 -10.16
CA ALA A 176 9.88 -10.83 -9.30
C ALA A 176 9.41 -12.11 -8.60
N TYR A 177 10.37 -12.94 -8.19
CA TYR A 177 10.12 -14.16 -7.40
C TYR A 177 11.02 -14.22 -6.16
N ILE A 178 10.41 -14.44 -4.99
CA ILE A 178 11.12 -14.57 -3.72
C ILE A 178 10.89 -15.96 -3.11
N SER A 179 11.98 -16.72 -2.98
CA SER A 179 11.99 -18.01 -2.30
C SER A 179 12.03 -17.86 -0.77
N GLY A 180 11.59 -18.89 -0.04
CA GLY A 180 11.64 -18.96 1.43
C GLY A 180 10.27 -18.83 2.11
N PHE A 181 9.20 -18.71 1.33
CA PHE A 181 7.83 -18.53 1.80
C PHE A 181 6.98 -19.75 1.43
N GLY A 182 7.08 -20.83 2.21
CA GLY A 182 6.23 -22.01 2.05
C GLY A 182 4.93 -21.92 2.85
N ARG A 183 4.20 -23.05 2.90
CA ARG A 183 3.14 -23.25 3.90
C ARG A 183 3.78 -23.48 5.28
N ILE A 184 4.15 -22.38 5.94
CA ILE A 184 4.79 -22.40 7.25
C ILE A 184 3.68 -22.17 8.30
N PRO A 185 3.33 -23.17 9.14
CA PRO A 185 2.26 -23.10 10.12
C PRO A 185 2.69 -22.39 11.42
N ARG A 186 3.73 -21.56 11.35
CA ARG A 186 4.24 -20.76 12.47
C ARG A 186 4.63 -19.36 11.99
N ARG A 187 4.74 -18.42 12.93
CA ARG A 187 5.24 -17.07 12.65
C ARG A 187 6.67 -17.11 12.06
N LEU A 188 6.95 -16.16 11.17
CA LEU A 188 8.22 -16.02 10.46
C LEU A 188 9.35 -15.37 11.29
N LYS A 189 9.52 -15.81 12.55
CA LYS A 189 10.49 -15.25 13.50
C LYS A 189 11.90 -15.85 13.45
N ARG A 190 12.14 -16.88 12.62
CA ARG A 190 13.47 -17.51 12.49
C ARG A 190 14.37 -16.69 11.55
N GLY A 191 15.68 -16.71 11.80
CA GLY A 191 16.65 -15.91 11.04
C GLY A 191 16.60 -16.12 9.51
N GLU A 192 16.36 -17.33 9.04
CA GLU A 192 16.15 -17.61 7.60
C GLU A 192 14.90 -16.90 7.04
N ASN A 193 13.79 -16.92 7.78
CA ASN A 193 12.53 -16.31 7.37
C ASN A 193 12.63 -14.78 7.41
N ILE A 194 13.31 -14.22 8.42
CA ILE A 194 13.57 -12.78 8.53
C ILE A 194 14.43 -12.32 7.35
N ARG A 195 15.44 -13.08 6.95
CA ARG A 195 16.24 -12.77 5.75
C ARG A 195 15.40 -12.78 4.48
N ALA A 196 14.48 -13.73 4.34
CA ALA A 196 13.55 -13.78 3.22
C ALA A 196 12.60 -12.56 3.21
N LEU A 197 12.07 -12.16 4.37
CA LEU A 197 11.23 -10.96 4.53
C LEU A 197 11.99 -9.67 4.18
N LYS A 198 13.22 -9.52 4.65
CA LYS A 198 14.08 -8.37 4.27
C LYS A 198 14.36 -8.34 2.76
N LYS A 199 14.58 -9.51 2.15
CA LYS A 199 14.76 -9.60 0.70
C LYS A 199 13.48 -9.20 -0.05
N LEU A 200 12.32 -9.64 0.42
CA LEU A 200 11.03 -9.26 -0.15
C LEU A 200 10.84 -7.74 -0.10
N VAL A 201 11.06 -7.11 1.06
CA VAL A 201 10.94 -5.66 1.22
C VAL A 201 11.86 -4.93 0.26
N LYS A 202 13.14 -5.30 0.19
CA LYS A 202 14.09 -4.66 -0.71
C LYS A 202 13.65 -4.72 -2.18
N VAL A 203 13.14 -5.87 -2.62
CA VAL A 203 12.66 -6.04 -4.00
C VAL A 203 11.39 -5.21 -4.26
N VAL A 204 10.47 -5.16 -3.30
CA VAL A 204 9.26 -4.33 -3.41
C VAL A 204 9.63 -2.85 -3.45
N GLU A 205 10.56 -2.40 -2.60
CA GLU A 205 11.10 -1.04 -2.59
C GLU A 205 11.72 -0.67 -3.95
N GLU A 206 12.59 -1.52 -4.52
CA GLU A 206 13.19 -1.30 -5.84
C GLU A 206 12.12 -1.17 -6.95
N ILE A 207 11.07 -1.98 -6.91
CA ILE A 207 9.97 -1.91 -7.89
C ILE A 207 9.18 -0.61 -7.75
N LEU A 208 8.83 -0.22 -6.53
CA LEU A 208 8.09 1.01 -6.26
C LEU A 208 8.92 2.25 -6.62
N ASP A 209 10.22 2.25 -6.34
CA ASP A 209 11.11 3.35 -6.69
C ASP A 209 11.27 3.51 -8.20
N ASN A 210 11.36 2.42 -8.95
CA ASN A 210 11.36 2.49 -10.40
C ASN A 210 10.05 3.08 -10.93
N ARG A 211 8.92 2.66 -10.38
CA ARG A 211 7.61 3.21 -10.76
C ARG A 211 7.48 4.70 -10.41
N ARG A 212 7.99 5.13 -9.25
CA ARG A 212 8.06 6.56 -8.90
C ARG A 212 8.90 7.36 -9.89
N ARG A 213 10.02 6.80 -10.37
CA ARG A 213 10.87 7.45 -11.39
C ARG A 213 10.15 7.55 -12.73
N GLU A 214 9.50 6.49 -13.18
CA GLU A 214 8.68 6.50 -14.40
C GLU A 214 7.57 7.55 -14.31
N MET A 215 6.87 7.63 -13.17
CA MET A 215 5.84 8.63 -12.94
C MET A 215 6.39 10.06 -12.80
N ALA A 216 7.65 10.23 -12.43
CA ALA A 216 8.27 11.55 -12.37
C ALA A 216 8.57 12.13 -13.75
N GLU A 217 8.55 11.30 -14.81
CA GLU A 217 8.68 11.78 -16.20
C GLU A 217 7.42 12.51 -16.67
N ASP A 218 6.24 12.09 -16.18
CA ASP A 218 4.94 12.73 -16.43
C ASP A 218 4.09 12.71 -15.14
N PRO A 219 4.40 13.59 -14.17
CA PRO A 219 3.76 13.59 -12.87
C PRO A 219 2.30 14.07 -12.96
N PRO A 220 1.45 13.72 -11.98
CA PRO A 220 0.16 14.37 -11.84
C PRO A 220 0.35 15.83 -11.42
N LEU A 221 -0.58 16.70 -11.86
CA LEU A 221 -0.55 18.13 -11.57
C LEU A 221 -0.54 18.46 -10.07
N VAL A 222 -1.12 17.57 -9.26
CA VAL A 222 -1.08 17.64 -7.80
C VAL A 222 -0.63 16.30 -7.22
N PRO A 223 0.25 16.29 -6.20
CA PRO A 223 0.61 15.05 -5.51
C PRO A 223 -0.59 14.38 -4.80
N PRO A 224 -0.67 13.03 -4.80
CA PRO A 224 -1.75 12.30 -4.13
C PRO A 224 -1.90 12.62 -2.63
N ILE A 225 -0.80 12.97 -1.96
CA ILE A 225 -0.79 13.32 -0.54
C ILE A 225 -1.57 14.61 -0.24
N VAL A 226 -1.50 15.60 -1.13
CA VAL A 226 -2.25 16.85 -1.01
C VAL A 226 -3.73 16.56 -1.23
N VAL A 227 -4.05 15.76 -2.25
CA VAL A 227 -5.42 15.34 -2.53
C VAL A 227 -6.05 14.61 -1.34
N LYS A 228 -5.30 13.70 -0.70
CA LYS A 228 -5.73 13.04 0.54
C LYS A 228 -6.11 14.06 1.62
N SER A 229 -5.21 15.01 1.91
CA SER A 229 -5.43 16.01 2.95
C SER A 229 -6.65 16.89 2.65
N GLU A 230 -6.81 17.36 1.42
CA GLU A 230 -7.95 18.19 1.02
C GLU A 230 -9.28 17.44 1.12
N ILE A 231 -9.30 16.16 0.74
CA ILE A 231 -10.49 15.31 0.90
C ILE A 231 -10.82 15.15 2.39
N GLU A 232 -9.83 14.83 3.23
CA GLU A 232 -10.00 14.69 4.69
C GLU A 232 -10.51 15.98 5.37
N HIS A 233 -10.10 17.15 4.85
CA HIS A 233 -10.52 18.46 5.35
C HIS A 233 -11.93 18.87 4.90
N GLN A 234 -12.23 18.71 3.61
CA GLN A 234 -13.46 19.26 3.00
C GLN A 234 -14.67 18.33 3.11
N VAL A 235 -14.45 17.01 3.17
CA VAL A 235 -15.53 16.02 3.11
C VAL A 235 -15.87 15.49 4.49
N HIS A 236 -16.88 16.10 5.14
CA HIS A 236 -17.26 15.78 6.51
C HIS A 236 -17.63 14.30 6.75
N ALA A 237 -18.20 13.63 5.74
CA ALA A 237 -18.60 12.23 5.82
C ALA A 237 -17.45 11.28 6.18
N ILE A 238 -16.20 11.67 5.88
CA ILE A 238 -14.99 10.90 6.19
C ILE A 238 -14.80 10.71 7.69
N ARG A 239 -15.20 11.69 8.51
CA ARG A 239 -15.10 11.61 9.98
C ARG A 239 -15.96 10.50 10.57
N ASN A 240 -16.95 10.01 9.83
CA ASN A 240 -17.84 8.92 10.23
C ASN A 240 -17.35 7.55 9.73
N VAL A 241 -16.20 7.49 9.06
CA VAL A 241 -15.62 6.24 8.56
C VAL A 241 -14.79 5.60 9.67
N TYR A 242 -15.25 4.45 10.19
CA TYR A 242 -14.57 3.72 11.27
C TYR A 242 -13.38 2.87 10.81
N SER A 243 -13.16 2.73 9.50
CA SER A 243 -12.06 1.92 9.00
C SER A 243 -10.71 2.61 9.24
N PRO A 244 -9.63 1.86 9.53
CA PRO A 244 -8.30 2.45 9.63
C PRO A 244 -7.91 3.07 8.28
N THR A 245 -7.51 4.34 8.30
CA THR A 245 -7.13 5.13 7.12
C THR A 245 -8.33 5.35 6.17
N PRO A 246 -9.27 6.27 6.47
CA PRO A 246 -10.45 6.54 5.65
C PRO A 246 -10.13 6.93 4.20
N VAL A 247 -9.05 7.68 4.00
CA VAL A 247 -8.49 8.02 2.69
C VAL A 247 -7.11 7.41 2.59
N THR A 248 -6.97 6.41 1.72
CA THR A 248 -5.72 5.67 1.53
C THR A 248 -4.98 6.23 0.31
N SER A 249 -3.75 6.71 0.50
CA SER A 249 -2.90 7.15 -0.62
C SER A 249 -2.37 5.96 -1.42
N GLN A 250 -2.26 6.20 -2.73
CA GLN A 250 -1.61 5.36 -3.73
C GLN A 250 -0.56 6.21 -4.47
N LEU A 251 0.28 5.59 -5.29
CA LEU A 251 1.27 6.35 -6.07
C LEU A 251 0.64 7.35 -7.03
N ASP A 252 -0.48 6.97 -7.65
CA ASP A 252 -1.17 7.71 -8.72
C ASP A 252 -2.54 8.26 -8.29
N GLY A 253 -2.83 8.30 -6.98
CA GLY A 253 -4.12 8.79 -6.52
C GLY A 253 -4.49 8.37 -5.10
N VAL A 254 -5.78 8.28 -4.83
CA VAL A 254 -6.31 7.94 -3.50
C VAL A 254 -7.53 7.05 -3.59
N ARG A 255 -7.71 6.19 -2.58
CA ARG A 255 -8.94 5.43 -2.33
C ARG A 255 -9.67 6.04 -1.14
N VAL A 256 -10.92 6.47 -1.37
CA VAL A 256 -11.80 7.04 -0.34
C VAL A 256 -12.82 5.99 0.06
N LYS A 257 -12.83 5.59 1.34
CA LYS A 257 -13.70 4.54 1.89
C LYS A 257 -15.11 5.06 2.19
N LEU A 258 -15.70 5.72 1.20
CA LEU A 258 -17.08 6.16 1.15
C LEU A 258 -17.76 5.48 -0.04
N ASN A 259 -19.06 5.21 0.10
CA ASN A 259 -19.83 4.60 -0.98
C ASN A 259 -19.93 5.54 -2.20
N TYR A 260 -19.58 5.02 -3.38
CA TYR A 260 -19.51 5.78 -4.62
C TYR A 260 -20.84 6.44 -4.99
N GLU A 261 -21.92 5.66 -5.06
CA GLU A 261 -23.26 6.15 -5.44
C GLU A 261 -23.72 7.35 -4.59
N ARG A 262 -23.36 7.36 -3.31
CA ARG A 262 -23.76 8.41 -2.37
C ARG A 262 -22.86 9.64 -2.40
N TYR A 263 -21.55 9.46 -2.52
CA TYR A 263 -20.58 10.52 -2.20
C TYR A 263 -19.66 10.92 -3.36
N HIS A 264 -19.71 10.28 -4.53
CA HIS A 264 -18.80 10.61 -5.66
C HIS A 264 -18.85 12.10 -6.04
N LYS A 265 -20.03 12.73 -6.04
CA LYS A 265 -20.19 14.16 -6.35
C LYS A 265 -19.52 15.07 -5.33
N ASP A 266 -19.50 14.68 -4.07
CA ASP A 266 -18.83 15.45 -3.03
C ASP A 266 -17.32 15.40 -3.27
N ILE A 267 -16.79 14.21 -3.62
CA ILE A 267 -15.37 14.03 -3.97
C ILE A 267 -15.02 14.80 -5.25
N GLU A 268 -15.82 14.72 -6.31
CA GLU A 268 -15.63 15.45 -7.56
C GLU A 268 -15.51 16.97 -7.38
N ASN A 269 -16.19 17.53 -6.38
CA ASN A 269 -16.23 18.96 -6.11
C ASN A 269 -15.20 19.45 -5.09
N VAL A 270 -14.40 18.54 -4.50
CA VAL A 270 -13.28 18.92 -3.64
C VAL A 270 -12.33 19.81 -4.45
N LYS A 271 -11.99 20.96 -3.86
CA LYS A 271 -11.06 21.91 -4.46
C LYS A 271 -9.65 21.57 -4.02
N VAL A 272 -8.74 21.46 -4.97
CA VAL A 272 -7.32 21.26 -4.69
C VAL A 272 -6.57 22.36 -5.42
N TYR A 273 -6.01 23.29 -4.65
CA TYR A 273 -5.54 24.59 -5.15
C TYR A 273 -6.66 25.31 -5.92
N GLU A 274 -6.47 25.56 -7.21
CA GLU A 274 -7.41 26.24 -8.11
C GLU A 274 -8.31 25.28 -8.91
N TYR A 275 -8.07 23.97 -8.81
CA TYR A 275 -8.77 22.94 -9.59
C TYR A 275 -9.85 22.22 -8.76
N LYS A 276 -10.86 21.66 -9.42
CA LYS A 276 -11.70 20.63 -8.81
C LYS A 276 -11.16 19.25 -9.15
N LEU A 277 -11.33 18.28 -8.26
CA LEU A 277 -10.82 16.92 -8.50
C LEU A 277 -11.33 16.30 -9.80
N LYS A 278 -12.59 16.52 -10.17
CA LYS A 278 -13.15 16.02 -11.44
C LYS A 278 -12.41 16.52 -12.69
N ASP A 279 -11.70 17.63 -12.59
CA ASP A 279 -11.00 18.25 -13.71
C ASP A 279 -9.57 17.69 -13.86
N ILE A 280 -9.02 17.07 -12.81
CA ILE A 280 -7.64 16.57 -12.75
C ILE A 280 -7.52 15.07 -12.40
N ALA A 281 -8.66 14.37 -12.28
CA ALA A 281 -8.70 12.97 -11.87
C ALA A 281 -9.88 12.21 -12.49
N GLU A 282 -9.67 10.92 -12.74
CA GLU A 282 -10.73 9.96 -13.01
C GLU A 282 -11.31 9.45 -11.67
N ILE A 283 -12.62 9.63 -11.46
CA ILE A 283 -13.31 9.22 -10.24
C ILE A 283 -14.27 8.08 -10.57
N LYS A 284 -13.94 6.87 -10.12
CA LYS A 284 -14.66 5.64 -10.48
C LYS A 284 -15.01 4.78 -9.27
N PRO A 285 -16.05 3.93 -9.37
CA PRO A 285 -16.33 2.96 -8.33
C PRO A 285 -15.21 1.94 -8.27
N SER A 286 -14.77 1.64 -7.05
CA SER A 286 -13.80 0.59 -6.79
C SER A 286 -14.55 -0.72 -6.54
N VAL A 287 -14.02 -1.82 -7.09
CA VAL A 287 -14.50 -3.19 -6.85
C VAL A 287 -14.47 -3.53 -5.35
N MET A 288 -13.61 -2.85 -4.59
CA MET A 288 -13.60 -2.95 -3.13
C MET A 288 -14.79 -2.21 -2.51
N TYR A 289 -15.86 -2.94 -2.19
CA TYR A 289 -17.05 -2.43 -1.44
C TYR A 289 -17.71 -1.18 -2.03
N ASP A 290 -17.63 -0.99 -3.36
CA ASP A 290 -18.10 0.22 -4.04
C ASP A 290 -17.54 1.51 -3.45
N TYR A 291 -16.31 1.46 -2.95
CA TYR A 291 -15.58 2.64 -2.52
C TYR A 291 -15.27 3.57 -3.70
N ILE A 292 -14.82 4.78 -3.42
CA ILE A 292 -14.45 5.74 -4.46
C ILE A 292 -12.95 5.61 -4.73
N LEU A 293 -12.58 5.34 -5.97
CA LEU A 293 -11.21 5.35 -6.44
C LEU A 293 -10.97 6.63 -7.26
N VAL A 294 -10.02 7.44 -6.82
CA VAL A 294 -9.60 8.67 -7.48
C VAL A 294 -8.23 8.42 -8.10
N LYS A 295 -8.15 8.38 -9.43
CA LYS A 295 -6.89 8.23 -10.18
C LYS A 295 -6.52 9.57 -10.80
N LEU A 296 -5.39 10.13 -10.37
CA LEU A 296 -4.93 11.42 -10.86
C LEU A 296 -4.41 11.28 -12.29
N LEU A 297 -4.77 12.25 -13.12
CA LEU A 297 -4.32 12.29 -14.50
C LEU A 297 -2.90 12.86 -14.56
N PRO A 298 -2.03 12.31 -15.42
CA PRO A 298 -0.75 12.93 -15.74
C PRO A 298 -0.95 14.31 -16.37
N GLU A 299 0.03 15.20 -16.23
CA GLU A 299 -0.02 16.55 -16.81
C GLU A 299 -0.32 16.52 -18.31
N THR A 300 0.27 15.58 -19.05
CA THR A 300 0.06 15.47 -20.50
C THR A 300 -1.38 15.17 -20.90
N SER A 301 -2.18 14.55 -20.01
CA SER A 301 -3.57 14.17 -20.29
C SER A 301 -4.57 15.32 -20.10
N LEU A 302 -4.11 16.45 -19.57
CA LEU A 302 -4.94 17.63 -19.27
C LEU A 302 -4.80 18.76 -20.31
N ILE A 303 -3.85 18.63 -21.24
CA ILE A 303 -3.55 19.59 -22.33
C ILE A 303 -4.25 19.15 -23.61
#